data_AF-A0A9D4TTX6-F1
#
_entry.id   AF-A0A9D4TTX6-F1
#
_cell.length_a   1.000
_cell.length_b   1.000
_cell.length_c   1.000
_cell.angle_alpha   90.00
_cell.angle_beta   90.00
_cell.angle_gamma   90.00
#
_symmetry.space_group_name_H-M   'P 1'
#
loop_
_entity.id
_entity.type
_entity.pdbx_description
1 polymer ?
#
loop_
_entity_poly.entity_id
_entity_poly.type
_entity_poly.pdbx_seq_one_letter_code
_entity_poly.pdbx_strand_id
1 'polypeptide(L)'
;MTVSTWTPLCQSKRVFAAPLNSEESHGFRRGEVACNDHRCCAERRLISTCVMEAKRRGVQPHKVAAYVRRRLGGGVAILRFRADGSRGCSAPCTLCARELLKYDLKVACLLENGEVFRGRLTDPGAPPSKVTGGQRAWLTYWTSCQRRGQDPAAAAGGIAAGDRAGSPGRHRHS
;
A
#
# COMPACT_ATOMS: atom_id res chain seq x y z
N MET A 1 0.40 4.35 -37.78
CA MET A 1 0.06 4.43 -36.35
C MET A 1 1.00 3.51 -35.58
N THR A 2 2.09 4.06 -35.04
CA THR A 2 3.12 3.29 -34.32
C THR A 2 2.72 3.16 -32.85
N VAL A 3 2.07 2.04 -32.52
CA VAL A 3 1.95 1.59 -31.13
C VAL A 3 3.35 1.39 -30.58
N SER A 4 3.77 2.30 -29.72
CA SER A 4 5.01 2.17 -28.96
C SER A 4 4.92 0.90 -28.13
N THR A 5 5.66 -0.12 -28.56
CA THR A 5 5.85 -1.39 -27.87
C THR A 5 6.56 -1.10 -26.55
N TRP A 6 5.80 -1.11 -25.46
CA TRP A 6 6.36 -1.10 -24.11
C TRP A 6 7.03 -2.46 -23.88
N THR A 7 8.34 -2.53 -24.07
CA THR A 7 9.11 -3.75 -23.83
C THR A 7 8.96 -4.17 -22.36
N PRO A 8 8.43 -5.36 -22.05
CA PRO A 8 8.16 -5.78 -20.68
C PRO A 8 9.44 -6.36 -20.06
N LEU A 9 10.40 -5.51 -19.71
CA LEU A 9 11.62 -5.92 -19.03
C LEU A 9 11.43 -5.95 -17.50
N CYS A 10 10.44 -6.70 -16.97
CA CYS A 10 10.42 -7.07 -15.54
C CYS A 10 9.30 -8.05 -15.18
N GLN A 11 9.66 -9.24 -14.71
CA GLN A 11 8.77 -10.36 -14.33
C GLN A 11 8.03 -10.18 -12.97
N SER A 12 7.71 -8.95 -12.55
CA SER A 12 7.08 -8.70 -11.25
C SER A 12 5.72 -8.01 -11.39
N LYS A 13 4.78 -8.33 -10.48
CA LYS A 13 3.44 -7.73 -10.36
C LYS A 13 3.55 -6.20 -10.26
N ARG A 14 3.52 -5.49 -11.39
CA ARG A 14 3.63 -4.04 -11.42
C ARG A 14 2.25 -3.40 -11.38
N VAL A 15 2.09 -2.51 -10.41
CA VAL A 15 1.00 -1.55 -10.35
C VAL A 15 1.54 -0.23 -10.86
N PHE A 16 0.87 0.36 -11.83
CA PHE A 16 1.17 1.67 -12.37
C PHE A 16 0.08 2.64 -11.98
N ALA A 17 0.46 3.86 -11.62
CA ALA A 17 -0.44 4.97 -11.35
C ALA A 17 -0.11 6.12 -12.30
N ALA A 18 -1.11 6.68 -13.00
CA ALA A 18 -0.95 7.79 -13.93
C ALA A 18 -2.14 8.78 -13.85
N PRO A 19 -2.00 10.07 -14.19
CA PRO A 19 -3.12 11.03 -14.21
C PRO A 19 -4.27 10.63 -15.15
N LEU A 20 -5.51 11.01 -14.81
CA LEU A 20 -6.72 10.61 -15.54
C LEU A 20 -7.04 11.44 -16.80
N ASN A 21 -6.54 12.68 -16.91
CA ASN A 21 -6.82 13.59 -18.03
C ASN A 21 -5.53 13.84 -18.82
N SER A 22 -5.33 13.07 -19.89
CA SER A 22 -4.12 13.14 -20.74
C SER A 22 -4.30 13.88 -22.07
N GLU A 23 -5.47 14.46 -22.36
CA GLU A 23 -5.82 14.83 -23.74
C GLU A 23 -5.79 16.34 -24.05
N GLU A 24 -5.79 17.26 -23.08
CA GLU A 24 -5.78 18.70 -23.41
C GLU A 24 -4.73 19.52 -22.65
N SER A 25 -3.72 19.93 -23.42
CA SER A 25 -2.93 21.17 -23.30
C SER A 25 -2.06 21.36 -22.05
N HIS A 26 -0.75 21.57 -22.29
CA HIS A 26 0.38 21.72 -21.35
C HIS A 26 1.17 20.44 -21.06
N GLY A 27 1.79 19.90 -22.11
CA GLY A 27 3.06 19.16 -22.05
C GLY A 27 3.19 18.14 -20.92
N PHE A 28 2.72 16.92 -21.16
CA PHE A 28 2.99 15.76 -20.32
C PHE A 28 4.51 15.58 -20.17
N ARG A 29 5.08 15.94 -19.01
CA ARG A 29 6.50 15.65 -18.75
C ARG A 29 6.64 14.13 -18.59
N ARG A 30 7.49 13.51 -19.41
CA ARG A 30 7.97 12.13 -19.21
C ARG A 30 8.40 11.98 -17.74
N GLY A 31 7.67 11.19 -16.95
CA GLY A 31 8.00 10.95 -15.54
C GLY A 31 6.82 10.73 -14.58
N GLU A 32 5.57 10.85 -15.02
CA GLU A 32 4.36 10.80 -14.15
C GLU A 32 3.82 9.41 -13.84
N VAL A 33 4.62 8.36 -14.08
CA VAL A 33 4.23 6.98 -13.79
C VAL A 33 4.99 6.50 -12.55
N ALA A 34 4.26 6.13 -11.51
CA ALA A 34 4.84 5.45 -10.35
C ALA A 34 4.69 3.93 -10.49
N CYS A 35 5.72 3.19 -10.07
CA CYS A 35 5.67 1.75 -9.89
C CYS A 35 5.66 1.39 -8.40
N ASN A 36 4.97 0.31 -8.04
CA ASN A 36 5.06 -0.25 -6.69
C ASN A 36 6.47 -0.78 -6.40
N ASP A 37 6.84 -0.78 -5.12
CA ASP A 37 8.00 -1.52 -4.60
C ASP A 37 7.59 -2.41 -3.42
N HIS A 38 8.59 -3.01 -2.75
CA HIS A 38 8.38 -3.87 -1.59
C HIS A 38 7.86 -3.14 -0.34
N ARG A 39 7.91 -1.80 -0.29
CA ARG A 39 7.51 -0.98 0.86
C ARG A 39 6.21 -0.22 0.64
N CYS A 40 5.92 0.16 -0.61
CA CYS A 40 4.88 1.12 -0.92
C CYS A 40 4.21 0.84 -2.28
N CYS A 41 2.89 0.98 -2.28
CA CYS A 41 2.08 0.87 -3.49
C CYS A 41 2.32 2.08 -4.41
N ALA A 42 2.12 1.89 -5.71
CA ALA A 42 2.39 2.90 -6.74
C ALA A 42 1.64 4.22 -6.50
N GLU A 43 0.39 4.13 -6.06
CA GLU A 43 -0.51 5.26 -5.82
C GLU A 43 0.04 6.18 -4.73
N ARG A 44 0.44 5.60 -3.59
CA ARG A 44 1.02 6.38 -2.48
C ARG A 44 2.36 6.99 -2.87
N ARG A 45 3.17 6.30 -3.70
CA ARG A 45 4.43 6.85 -4.21
C ARG A 45 4.20 8.03 -5.15
N LEU A 46 3.22 7.93 -6.04
CA LEU A 46 2.85 9.01 -6.94
C LEU A 46 2.43 10.25 -6.15
N ILE A 47 1.49 10.06 -5.22
CA ILE A 47 0.99 11.13 -4.35
C ILE A 47 2.11 11.74 -3.51
N SER A 48 2.96 10.91 -2.89
CA SER A 48 4.10 11.38 -2.08
C SER A 48 5.06 12.23 -2.91
N THR A 49 5.34 11.84 -4.16
CA THR A 49 6.18 12.61 -5.08
C THR A 49 5.59 13.99 -5.33
N CYS A 50 4.29 14.09 -5.60
CA CYS A 50 3.60 15.39 -5.76
C CYS A 50 3.62 16.22 -4.48
N VAL A 51 3.46 15.61 -3.31
CA VAL A 51 3.52 16.29 -2.00
C VAL A 51 4.91 16.84 -1.73
N MET A 52 5.96 16.05 -1.98
CA MET A 52 7.35 16.50 -1.85
C MET A 52 7.67 17.64 -2.81
N GLU A 53 7.17 17.57 -4.05
CA GLU A 53 7.31 18.65 -5.03
C GLU A 53 6.63 19.94 -4.54
N ALA A 54 5.41 19.84 -4.00
CA ALA A 54 4.69 20.97 -3.42
C ALA A 54 5.50 21.63 -2.29
N LYS A 55 6.06 20.82 -1.39
CA LYS A 55 6.91 21.31 -0.30
C LYS A 55 8.16 22.01 -0.81
N ARG A 56 8.85 21.44 -1.81
CA ARG A 56 10.04 22.07 -2.43
C ARG A 56 9.71 23.42 -3.07
N ARG A 57 8.49 23.58 -3.57
CA ARG A 57 7.98 24.85 -4.15
C ARG A 57 7.46 25.83 -3.10
N GLY A 58 7.53 25.52 -1.80
CA GLY A 58 7.03 26.39 -0.74
C GLY A 58 5.50 26.47 -0.64
N VAL A 59 4.78 25.48 -1.17
CA VAL A 59 3.31 25.43 -1.08
C VAL A 59 2.90 25.27 0.38
N GLN A 60 2.08 26.20 0.88
CA GLN A 60 1.56 26.15 2.25
C GLN A 60 0.80 24.83 2.51
N PRO A 61 0.89 24.23 3.71
CA PRO A 61 0.33 22.90 4.00
C PRO A 61 -1.15 22.74 3.62
N HIS A 62 -1.99 23.74 3.90
CA HIS A 62 -3.42 23.70 3.58
C HIS A 62 -3.71 23.78 2.06
N LYS A 63 -2.75 24.24 1.24
CA LYS A 63 -2.85 24.29 -0.22
C LYS A 63 -2.30 23.05 -0.91
N VAL A 64 -1.64 22.14 -0.17
CA VAL A 64 -1.01 20.94 -0.73
C VAL A 64 -2.05 20.05 -1.40
N ALA A 65 -3.24 19.89 -0.82
CA ALA A 65 -4.27 19.04 -1.43
C ALA A 65 -4.75 19.57 -2.78
N ALA A 66 -5.01 20.88 -2.87
CA ALA A 66 -5.34 21.54 -4.13
C ALA A 66 -4.18 21.48 -5.15
N TYR A 67 -2.93 21.54 -4.67
CA TYR A 67 -1.76 21.35 -5.53
C TYR A 67 -1.72 19.94 -6.11
N VAL A 68 -1.84 18.89 -5.28
CA VAL A 68 -1.82 17.48 -5.71
C VAL A 68 -2.93 17.21 -6.71
N ARG A 69 -4.15 17.69 -6.43
CA ARG A 69 -5.30 17.50 -7.33
C ARG A 69 -5.06 18.13 -8.71
N ARG A 70 -4.55 19.36 -8.75
CA ARG A 70 -4.19 20.02 -10.03
C ARG A 70 -3.05 19.29 -10.73
N ARG A 71 -2.03 18.87 -9.98
CA ARG A 71 -0.85 18.18 -10.53
C ARG A 71 -1.19 16.85 -11.18
N LEU A 72 -2.17 16.13 -10.65
CA LEU A 72 -2.64 14.82 -11.14
C LEU A 72 -3.89 14.91 -12.03
N GLY A 73 -4.32 16.10 -12.45
CA GLY A 73 -5.51 16.24 -13.30
C GLY A 73 -6.81 15.77 -12.64
N GLY A 74 -6.89 15.77 -11.31
CA GLY A 74 -8.09 15.39 -10.56
C GLY A 74 -8.31 13.88 -10.38
N GLY A 75 -7.41 13.03 -10.86
CA GLY A 75 -7.53 11.60 -10.61
C GLY A 75 -6.40 10.74 -11.16
N VAL A 76 -6.46 9.44 -10.85
CA VAL A 76 -5.37 8.48 -11.08
C VAL A 76 -5.90 7.19 -11.72
N ALA A 77 -5.33 6.77 -12.84
CA ALA A 77 -5.51 5.45 -13.42
C ALA A 77 -4.54 4.45 -12.79
N ILE A 78 -5.06 3.33 -12.27
CA ILE A 78 -4.32 2.25 -11.64
C ILE A 78 -4.37 1.02 -12.53
N LEU A 79 -3.22 0.56 -13.00
CA LEU A 79 -3.09 -0.62 -13.85
C LEU A 79 -2.24 -1.68 -13.17
N ARG A 80 -2.70 -2.93 -13.15
CA ARG A 80 -1.93 -4.05 -12.63
C ARG A 80 -1.70 -5.07 -13.74
N PHE A 81 -0.45 -5.47 -13.92
CA PHE A 81 -0.09 -6.55 -14.84
C PHE A 81 0.30 -7.81 -14.08
N ARG A 82 -0.16 -8.96 -14.58
CA ARG A 82 0.25 -10.30 -14.15
C ARG A 82 1.53 -10.73 -14.88
N ALA A 83 2.10 -11.87 -14.49
CA ALA A 83 3.35 -12.38 -15.05
C ALA A 83 3.23 -12.76 -16.53
N ASP A 84 2.04 -13.17 -16.96
CA ASP A 84 1.65 -13.43 -18.35
C ASP A 84 1.41 -12.14 -19.17
N GLY A 85 1.58 -10.97 -18.57
CA GLY A 85 1.28 -9.67 -19.20
C GLY A 85 -0.22 -9.34 -19.24
N SER A 86 -1.11 -10.19 -18.74
CA SER A 86 -2.54 -9.90 -18.69
C SER A 86 -2.86 -8.82 -17.64
N ARG A 87 -3.94 -8.07 -17.86
CA ARG A 87 -4.43 -7.10 -16.88
C ARG A 87 -5.11 -7.84 -15.72
N GLY A 88 -4.68 -7.54 -14.50
CA GLY A 88 -5.30 -8.03 -13.28
C GLY A 88 -6.12 -6.95 -12.58
N CYS A 89 -6.97 -7.37 -11.62
CA CYS A 89 -7.69 -6.45 -10.76
C CYS A 89 -6.71 -5.47 -10.09
N SER A 90 -7.00 -4.18 -10.23
CA SER A 90 -6.16 -3.06 -9.79
C SER A 90 -6.90 -2.15 -8.80
N ALA A 91 -7.91 -2.68 -8.11
CA ALA A 91 -8.57 -1.96 -7.02
C ALA A 91 -7.54 -1.52 -5.95
N PRO A 92 -7.60 -0.27 -5.47
CA PRO A 92 -6.66 0.25 -4.50
C PRO A 92 -6.77 -0.50 -3.16
N CYS A 93 -5.65 -0.70 -2.48
CA CYS A 93 -5.68 -1.24 -1.12
C CYS A 93 -6.20 -0.20 -0.12
N THR A 94 -6.56 -0.62 1.09
CA THR A 94 -7.10 0.28 2.13
C THR A 94 -6.24 1.51 2.40
N LEU A 95 -4.91 1.38 2.37
CA LEU A 95 -4.01 2.52 2.58
C LEU A 95 -3.97 3.46 1.37
N CYS A 96 -4.02 2.92 0.15
CA CYS A 96 -4.12 3.74 -1.06
C CYS A 96 -5.47 4.45 -1.11
N ALA A 97 -6.55 3.76 -0.77
CA ALA A 97 -7.90 4.33 -0.74
C ALA A 97 -7.99 5.53 0.21
N ARG A 98 -7.44 5.41 1.43
CA ARG A 98 -7.37 6.52 2.38
C ARG A 98 -6.60 7.72 1.83
N GLU A 99 -5.47 7.48 1.15
CA GLU A 99 -4.67 8.58 0.60
C GLU A 99 -5.35 9.23 -0.61
N LEU A 100 -6.02 8.44 -1.47
CA LEU A 100 -6.82 8.95 -2.58
C LEU A 100 -7.99 9.81 -2.10
N LEU A 101 -8.69 9.37 -1.05
CA LEU A 101 -9.78 10.13 -0.41
C LEU A 101 -9.28 11.43 0.22
N LYS A 102 -8.15 11.39 0.92
CA LYS A 102 -7.53 12.58 1.55
C LYS A 102 -7.25 13.71 0.56
N TYR A 103 -6.87 13.38 -0.67
CA TYR A 103 -6.63 14.37 -1.73
C TYR A 103 -7.82 14.58 -2.67
N ASP A 104 -8.93 13.90 -2.41
CA ASP A 104 -10.16 13.95 -3.20
C ASP A 104 -9.90 13.62 -4.69
N LEU A 105 -9.18 12.52 -4.94
CA LEU A 105 -8.80 12.07 -6.28
C LEU A 105 -9.80 11.03 -6.82
N LYS A 106 -10.20 11.20 -8.08
CA LYS A 106 -10.89 10.15 -8.83
C LYS A 106 -9.93 9.00 -9.14
N VAL A 107 -10.44 7.79 -9.32
CA VAL A 107 -9.67 6.61 -9.69
C VAL A 107 -10.28 5.95 -10.92
N ALA A 108 -9.41 5.45 -11.81
CA ALA A 108 -9.80 4.44 -12.78
C ALA A 108 -9.05 3.14 -12.51
N CYS A 109 -9.76 2.04 -12.32
CA CYS A 109 -9.14 0.74 -12.05
C CYS A 109 -9.95 -0.42 -12.62
N LEU A 110 -9.29 -1.54 -12.86
CA LEU A 110 -9.91 -2.77 -13.33
C LEU A 110 -10.43 -3.58 -12.13
N LEU A 111 -11.69 -3.98 -12.21
CA LEU A 111 -12.38 -4.80 -11.21
C LEU A 111 -12.16 -6.30 -11.47
N GLU A 112 -12.64 -7.15 -10.56
CA GLU A 112 -12.51 -8.61 -10.70
C GLU A 112 -13.39 -9.21 -11.80
N ASN A 113 -14.53 -8.59 -12.08
CA ASN A 113 -15.44 -8.95 -13.17
C ASN A 113 -14.93 -8.48 -14.55
N GLY A 114 -13.76 -7.80 -14.61
CA GLY A 114 -13.21 -7.26 -15.84
C GLY A 114 -13.73 -5.87 -16.22
N GLU A 115 -14.67 -5.30 -15.47
CA GLU A 115 -15.15 -3.94 -15.69
C GLU A 115 -14.14 -2.89 -15.22
N VAL A 116 -14.20 -1.70 -15.82
CA VAL A 116 -13.37 -0.57 -15.41
C VAL A 116 -14.21 0.39 -14.59
N PHE A 117 -13.91 0.49 -13.30
CA PHE A 117 -14.49 1.53 -12.46
C PHE A 117 -13.83 2.88 -12.79
N ARG A 118 -14.62 3.94 -12.90
CA ARG A 118 -14.16 5.33 -13.07
C ARG A 118 -14.98 6.25 -12.17
N GLY A 119 -14.39 6.75 -11.10
CA GLY A 119 -15.12 7.58 -10.15
C GLY A 119 -14.33 7.87 -8.88
N ARG A 120 -14.98 8.48 -7.91
CA ARG A 120 -14.43 8.62 -6.55
C ARG A 120 -14.69 7.33 -5.77
N LEU A 121 -13.85 7.06 -4.78
CA LEU A 121 -14.04 5.90 -3.90
C LEU A 121 -15.25 6.02 -2.96
N THR A 122 -15.90 7.19 -2.92
CA THR A 122 -17.17 7.43 -2.23
C THR A 122 -18.40 7.16 -3.10
N ASP A 123 -18.21 6.98 -4.41
CA ASP A 123 -19.32 6.84 -5.35
C ASP A 123 -19.95 5.44 -5.23
N PRO A 124 -21.27 5.30 -5.47
CA PRO A 124 -21.91 3.99 -5.49
C PRO A 124 -21.25 3.10 -6.56
N GLY A 125 -20.97 1.86 -6.19
CA GLY A 125 -20.23 0.92 -7.06
C GLY A 125 -18.71 1.05 -6.99
N ALA A 126 -18.17 1.92 -6.11
CA ALA A 126 -16.73 1.94 -5.84
C ALA A 126 -16.24 0.57 -5.33
N PRO A 127 -15.06 0.11 -5.79
CA PRO A 127 -14.52 -1.17 -5.34
C PRO A 127 -14.25 -1.16 -3.84
N PRO A 128 -14.58 -2.25 -3.13
CA PRO A 128 -14.23 -2.36 -1.72
C PRO A 128 -12.71 -2.33 -1.57
N SER A 129 -12.24 -1.59 -0.56
CA SER A 129 -10.82 -1.55 -0.22
C SER A 129 -10.34 -2.94 0.21
N LYS A 130 -9.33 -3.47 -0.50
CA LYS A 130 -8.76 -4.78 -0.18
C LYS A 130 -7.60 -4.66 0.82
N VAL A 131 -7.64 -5.48 1.87
CA VAL A 131 -6.53 -5.64 2.80
C VAL A 131 -5.42 -6.42 2.10
N THR A 132 -4.23 -5.83 2.02
CA THR A 132 -3.08 -6.48 1.38
C THR A 132 -2.63 -7.72 2.15
N GLY A 133 -1.92 -8.64 1.49
CA GLY A 133 -1.36 -9.84 2.16
C GLY A 133 -0.47 -9.49 3.34
N GLY A 134 0.34 -8.42 3.23
CA GLY A 134 1.18 -7.95 4.35
C GLY A 134 0.38 -7.40 5.52
N GLN A 135 -0.72 -6.67 5.26
CA GLN A 135 -1.62 -6.22 6.32
C GLN A 135 -2.38 -7.39 6.96
N ARG A 136 -2.78 -8.39 6.18
CA ARG A 136 -3.37 -9.63 6.73
C ARG A 136 -2.38 -10.34 7.64
N ALA A 137 -1.13 -10.52 7.22
CA ALA A 137 -0.08 -11.14 8.03
C ALA A 137 0.15 -10.39 9.36
N TRP A 138 0.20 -9.05 9.31
CA TRP A 138 0.33 -8.23 10.52
C TRP A 138 -0.89 -8.33 11.45
N LEU A 139 -2.11 -8.33 10.90
CA LEU A 139 -3.34 -8.54 11.67
C LEU A 139 -3.37 -9.93 12.32
N THR A 140 -2.94 -10.97 11.61
CA THR A 140 -2.81 -12.32 12.17
C THR A 140 -1.80 -12.36 13.32
N TYR A 141 -0.63 -11.74 13.15
CA TYR A 141 0.37 -11.62 14.22
C TYR A 141 -0.21 -10.93 15.45
N TRP A 142 -0.82 -9.76 15.28
CA TRP A 142 -1.43 -9.00 16.39
C TRP A 142 -2.50 -9.81 17.13
N THR A 143 -3.40 -10.47 16.40
CA THR A 143 -4.47 -11.30 16.97
C THR A 143 -3.89 -12.46 17.79
N SER A 144 -2.76 -13.03 17.34
CA SER A 144 -2.07 -14.12 18.06
C SER A 144 -1.41 -13.67 19.36
N CYS A 145 -0.94 -12.42 19.43
CA CYS A 145 -0.40 -11.84 20.66
C CYS A 145 -1.51 -11.51 21.66
N GLN A 146 -2.66 -11.03 21.16
CA GLN A 146 -3.77 -10.63 22.01
C GLN A 146 -4.44 -11.83 22.71
N ARG A 147 -4.51 -13.00 22.07
CA ARG A 147 -4.98 -14.24 22.73
C ARG A 147 -4.07 -14.71 23.85
N ARG A 148 -2.75 -14.55 23.73
CA ARG A 148 -1.79 -14.94 24.79
C ARG A 148 -1.90 -14.08 26.05
N GLY A 149 -2.51 -12.90 25.96
CA GLY A 149 -2.75 -12.02 27.12
C GLY A 149 -4.10 -12.22 27.81
N GLN A 150 -4.97 -13.10 27.29
CA GLN A 150 -6.35 -13.25 27.77
C GLN A 150 -6.69 -14.64 28.34
N ASP A 151 -5.68 -15.46 28.69
CA ASP A 151 -5.89 -16.69 29.47
C ASP A 151 -5.58 -16.45 30.96
N PRO A 152 -6.51 -15.89 31.78
CA PRO A 152 -6.34 -15.86 33.23
C PRO A 152 -6.51 -17.25 33.89
N ALA A 153 -6.85 -18.29 33.12
CA ALA A 153 -7.15 -19.63 33.64
C ALA A 153 -5.93 -20.57 33.78
N ALA A 154 -4.76 -20.22 33.21
CA ALA A 154 -3.58 -21.10 33.23
C ALA A 154 -2.53 -20.76 34.32
N ALA A 155 -2.74 -19.70 35.11
CA ALA A 155 -1.76 -19.21 36.10
C ALA A 155 -2.02 -19.67 37.55
N ALA A 156 -2.78 -20.75 37.76
CA ALA A 156 -3.12 -21.27 39.09
C ALA A 156 -2.64 -22.71 39.31
N GLY A 157 -1.41 -23.04 38.91
CA GLY A 157 -0.85 -24.38 39.12
C GLY A 157 0.67 -24.39 39.24
N GLY A 158 1.17 -24.43 40.48
CA GLY A 158 2.48 -25.02 40.79
C GLY A 158 3.58 -24.08 41.24
N ILE A 159 3.52 -23.59 42.49
CA ILE A 159 4.73 -23.35 43.28
C ILE A 159 4.71 -24.37 44.41
N ALA A 160 5.27 -25.55 44.15
CA ALA A 160 5.69 -26.45 45.22
C ALA A 160 7.15 -26.10 45.55
N ALA A 161 7.31 -25.41 46.69
CA ALA A 161 8.60 -25.20 47.32
C ALA A 161 9.17 -26.56 47.76
N GLY A 162 10.35 -26.89 47.25
CA GLY A 162 11.12 -28.08 47.63
C GLY A 162 12.52 -27.67 48.05
N ASP A 163 12.85 -28.03 49.27
CA ASP A 163 13.95 -27.57 50.10
C ASP A 163 15.38 -27.88 49.61
N ARG A 164 16.29 -27.13 50.24
CA ARG A 164 17.76 -27.14 50.20
C ARG A 164 18.40 -28.53 50.29
N ALA A 165 19.55 -28.72 49.62
CA ALA A 165 20.87 -28.95 50.26
C ALA A 165 21.93 -29.42 49.25
N GLY A 166 23.17 -28.93 49.41
CA GLY A 166 24.38 -29.69 49.05
C GLY A 166 25.24 -29.20 47.89
N SER A 167 26.12 -28.23 48.16
CA SER A 167 27.52 -28.22 47.63
C SER A 167 28.27 -29.42 48.23
N PRO A 168 29.38 -29.98 47.66
CA PRO A 168 30.54 -29.23 47.15
C PRO A 168 31.40 -29.91 46.03
N GLY A 169 32.47 -29.23 45.61
CA GLY A 169 33.71 -29.87 45.08
C GLY A 169 34.05 -29.50 43.63
N ARG A 170 34.98 -28.54 43.40
CA ARG A 170 36.40 -28.75 43.02
C ARG A 170 36.62 -29.63 41.78
N HIS A 171 37.21 -29.07 40.72
CA HIS A 171 38.61 -29.30 40.33
C HIS A 171 38.98 -28.46 39.10
N ARG A 172 40.03 -27.64 39.24
CA ARG A 172 40.81 -27.08 38.13
C ARG A 172 41.71 -28.18 37.59
N HIS A 173 41.76 -28.35 36.27
CA HIS A 173 42.94 -28.84 35.60
C HIS A 173 43.35 -27.87 34.48
N SER A 174 44.66 -27.81 34.35
CA SER A 174 45.57 -26.93 33.64
C SER A 174 45.23 -26.57 32.20
#